data_AF-A0A0V0XKK3-F1
#
_entry.id   AF-A0A0V0XKK3-F1
#
_cell.length_a   1.000
_cell.length_b   1.000
_cell.length_c   1.000
_cell.angle_alpha   90.00
_cell.angle_beta   90.00
_cell.angle_gamma   90.00
#
_symmetry.space_group_name_H-M   'P 1'
#
loop_
_entity.id
_entity.type
_entity.pdbx_description
1 polymer ?
#
loop_
_entity_poly.entity_id
_entity_poly.type
_entity_poly.pdbx_seq_one_letter_code
_entity_poly.pdbx_strand_id
1 'polypeptide(L)'
;MLFPAEQNLKPFFARGLSSLHFADGTTLFVSKIVIYHGNSLTETTISKTPVSCYHGHCYAEKIEVMRSDVRTIGLNITLSSERIDCTSYSNNSPELLNRRILFGDSCQKVASALGFPSAVYYKSEDKMRIHLPSAQRTRCNEKSDYFYNYFTMGLDILFDATSHRVKKFVLHTNYPGHYDFGIYNRCNFNIKLYVNAACEHVEVTPFKKWEELESSLFGSTRNCNLPAPLGQHQPVVLNRSCSNNDSNPFGSTFCFGYQDIIFEVMSNGHIATVMLFDYSSSMALDFLE
;
A
#
# COMPACT_ATOMS: atom_id res chain seq x y z
N MET A 1 -8.95 -16.06 23.77
CA MET A 1 -7.66 -15.61 24.34
C MET A 1 -6.98 -16.80 24.97
N LEU A 2 -5.82 -17.20 24.43
CA LEU A 2 -4.98 -18.22 25.03
C LEU A 2 -3.80 -17.49 25.68
N PHE A 3 -3.59 -17.69 26.98
CA PHE A 3 -2.42 -17.16 27.69
C PHE A 3 -1.47 -18.33 27.91
N PRO A 4 -0.45 -18.53 27.06
CA PRO A 4 0.58 -19.50 27.35
C PRO A 4 1.35 -19.02 28.58
N ALA A 5 1.14 -19.72 29.69
CA ALA A 5 1.91 -19.57 30.92
C ALA A 5 3.11 -20.54 30.87
N GLU A 6 4.25 -20.13 31.43
CA GLU A 6 5.39 -21.03 31.60
C GLU A 6 4.99 -22.28 32.40
N GLN A 7 5.56 -23.43 32.08
CA GLN A 7 5.18 -24.77 32.59
C GLN A 7 5.21 -24.92 34.13
N ASN A 8 5.73 -23.91 34.85
CA ASN A 8 5.78 -23.88 36.31
C ASN A 8 4.50 -23.34 36.96
N LEU A 9 3.51 -22.88 36.19
CA LEU A 9 2.24 -22.36 36.70
C LEU A 9 1.16 -23.45 36.64
N LYS A 10 0.73 -23.94 37.80
CA LYS A 10 -0.37 -24.93 37.91
C LYS A 10 -1.71 -24.23 37.59
N PRO A 11 -2.42 -24.61 36.50
CA PRO A 11 -3.73 -24.05 36.23
C PRO A 11 -4.75 -24.66 37.20
N PHE A 12 -5.39 -23.82 38.03
CA PHE A 12 -6.62 -24.22 38.72
C PHE A 12 -7.81 -23.89 37.82
N PHE A 13 -8.63 -24.88 37.51
CA PHE A 13 -9.76 -24.79 36.58
C PHE A 13 -10.82 -23.79 37.10
N ALA A 14 -10.68 -22.52 36.74
CA ALA A 14 -11.77 -21.56 36.72
C ALA A 14 -11.79 -20.91 35.33
N ARG A 15 -12.97 -20.78 34.71
CA ARG A 15 -13.07 -20.18 33.37
C ARG A 15 -12.80 -18.67 33.49
N GLY A 16 -11.86 -18.15 32.70
CA GLY A 16 -11.61 -16.71 32.55
C GLY A 16 -10.28 -16.22 33.13
N LEU A 17 -10.00 -14.93 32.93
CA LEU A 17 -8.77 -14.24 33.35
C LEU A 17 -8.54 -14.26 34.88
N SER A 18 -9.60 -14.49 35.66
CA SER A 18 -9.57 -14.61 37.12
C SER A 18 -8.96 -15.91 37.63
N SER A 19 -8.59 -16.86 36.75
CA SER A 19 -7.95 -18.13 37.13
C SER A 19 -6.44 -18.05 37.29
N LEU A 20 -5.84 -16.91 36.93
CA LEU A 20 -4.41 -16.69 37.04
C LEU A 20 -4.09 -16.10 38.42
N HIS A 21 -3.80 -16.97 39.39
CA HIS A 21 -3.22 -16.57 40.67
C HIS A 21 -1.69 -16.57 40.57
N PHE A 22 -1.08 -15.45 40.92
CA PHE A 22 0.37 -15.27 40.92
C PHE A 22 0.87 -15.15 42.37
N ALA A 23 2.13 -15.53 42.60
CA ALA A 23 2.74 -15.39 43.91
C ALA A 23 2.90 -13.90 44.27
N ASP A 24 2.65 -13.56 45.54
CA ASP A 24 2.73 -12.19 46.05
C ASP A 24 4.10 -11.58 45.72
N GLY A 25 4.09 -10.41 45.06
CA GLY A 25 5.29 -9.65 44.68
C GLY A 25 5.80 -9.88 43.26
N THR A 26 5.19 -10.74 42.45
CA THR A 26 5.54 -10.87 41.02
C THR A 26 4.76 -9.89 40.14
N THR A 27 5.46 -8.97 39.47
CA THR A 27 4.90 -8.14 38.39
C THR A 27 5.12 -8.85 37.07
N LEU A 28 4.03 -9.25 36.40
CA LEU A 28 4.12 -9.86 35.07
C LEU A 28 4.04 -8.80 33.99
N PHE A 29 4.99 -8.85 33.07
CA PHE A 29 4.94 -8.10 31.83
C PHE A 29 4.31 -8.98 30.76
N VAL A 30 3.21 -8.52 30.18
CA VAL A 30 2.64 -9.17 29.00
C VAL A 30 3.63 -9.01 27.85
N SER A 31 4.29 -10.10 27.46
CA SER A 31 5.26 -10.08 26.36
C SER A 31 4.60 -10.08 24.99
N LYS A 32 3.42 -10.73 24.85
CA LYS A 32 2.69 -10.84 23.59
C LYS A 32 1.21 -11.14 23.82
N ILE A 33 0.33 -10.40 23.13
CA ILE A 33 -1.10 -10.73 23.01
C ILE A 33 -1.38 -11.13 21.57
N VAL A 34 -2.06 -12.26 21.37
CA VAL A 34 -2.48 -12.72 20.04
C VAL A 34 -3.99 -12.96 20.06
N ILE A 35 -4.70 -12.27 19.16
CA ILE A 35 -6.12 -12.52 18.89
C ILE A 35 -6.19 -13.20 17.52
N TYR A 36 -6.84 -14.36 17.47
CA TYR A 36 -6.96 -15.13 16.25
C TYR A 36 -8.34 -15.76 16.15
N HIS A 37 -8.75 -16.05 14.92
CA HIS A 37 -9.94 -16.84 14.61
C HIS A 37 -9.52 -18.25 14.21
N GLY A 38 -10.04 -19.28 14.88
CA GLY A 38 -9.67 -20.68 14.68
C GLY A 38 -9.60 -21.47 15.99
N ASN A 39 -9.55 -22.80 15.91
CA ASN A 39 -9.56 -23.68 17.09
C ASN A 39 -8.17 -23.92 17.69
N SER A 40 -7.11 -23.55 16.98
CA SER A 40 -5.72 -23.72 17.41
C SER A 40 -4.82 -22.63 16.82
N LEU A 41 -3.60 -22.47 17.36
CA LEU A 41 -2.62 -21.51 16.83
C LEU A 41 -2.17 -21.86 15.39
N THR A 42 -2.21 -23.15 15.04
CA THR A 42 -1.87 -23.66 13.71
C THR A 42 -2.98 -23.43 12.68
N GLU A 43 -4.24 -23.35 13.11
CA GLU A 43 -5.42 -23.09 12.25
C GLU A 43 -5.84 -21.62 12.26
N THR A 44 -4.93 -20.72 12.64
CA THR A 44 -5.27 -19.31 12.74
C THR A 44 -5.53 -18.69 11.39
N THR A 45 -6.69 -18.07 11.27
CA THR A 45 -7.11 -17.32 10.09
C THR A 45 -7.27 -15.85 10.46
N ILE A 46 -6.92 -14.98 9.51
CA ILE A 46 -7.20 -13.55 9.64
C ILE A 46 -8.72 -13.39 9.62
N SER A 47 -9.27 -12.76 10.66
CA SER A 47 -10.69 -12.42 10.68
C SER A 47 -10.99 -11.46 9.55
N LYS A 48 -11.94 -11.81 8.69
CA LYS A 48 -12.43 -10.88 7.67
C LYS A 48 -13.25 -9.78 8.32
N THR A 49 -13.26 -8.61 7.70
CA THR A 49 -14.16 -7.53 8.10
C THR A 49 -15.60 -8.01 7.93
N PRO A 50 -16.45 -7.94 8.98
CA PRO A 50 -17.85 -8.32 8.87
C PRO A 50 -18.57 -7.45 7.84
N VAL A 51 -19.47 -8.04 7.05
CA VAL A 51 -20.26 -7.31 6.04
C VAL A 51 -21.08 -6.18 6.66
N SER A 52 -21.56 -6.36 7.89
CA SER A 52 -22.26 -5.32 8.66
C SER A 52 -21.44 -4.05 8.87
N CYS A 53 -20.11 -4.12 8.75
CA CYS A 53 -19.22 -2.96 8.88
C CYS A 53 -18.94 -2.28 7.54
N TYR A 54 -19.47 -2.79 6.43
CA TYR A 54 -19.16 -2.24 5.11
C TYR A 54 -19.86 -0.90 4.88
N HIS A 55 -21.06 -0.72 5.43
CA HIS A 55 -21.84 0.53 5.35
C HIS A 55 -21.92 1.11 3.92
N GLY A 56 -22.10 0.24 2.91
CA GLY A 56 -22.14 0.63 1.50
C GLY A 56 -20.78 0.91 0.84
N HIS A 57 -19.67 0.78 1.56
CA HIS A 57 -18.33 0.88 0.99
C HIS A 57 -17.88 -0.43 0.33
N CYS A 58 -17.03 -0.29 -0.68
CA CYS A 58 -16.27 -1.40 -1.26
C CYS A 58 -14.88 -1.47 -0.63
N TYR A 59 -14.41 -2.69 -0.37
CA TYR A 59 -13.08 -2.97 0.17
C TYR A 59 -12.26 -3.72 -0.87
N ALA A 60 -10.94 -3.57 -0.86
CA ALA A 60 -10.07 -4.34 -1.74
C ALA A 60 -9.53 -5.57 -0.99
N GLU A 61 -9.90 -6.77 -1.44
CA GLU A 61 -9.36 -8.03 -0.91
C GLU A 61 -7.96 -8.32 -1.47
N LYS A 62 -7.75 -7.99 -2.75
CA LYS A 62 -6.50 -8.20 -3.47
C LYS A 62 -6.35 -7.19 -4.60
N ILE A 63 -5.15 -6.65 -4.78
CA ILE A 63 -4.79 -5.83 -5.95
C ILE A 63 -3.62 -6.49 -6.68
N GLU A 64 -3.86 -7.04 -7.85
CA GLU A 64 -2.82 -7.59 -8.71
C GLU A 64 -2.32 -6.52 -9.68
N VAL A 65 -1.04 -6.20 -9.61
CA VAL A 65 -0.43 -5.25 -10.54
C VAL A 65 -0.16 -5.97 -11.85
N MET A 66 -0.86 -5.53 -12.90
CA MET A 66 -0.75 -6.08 -14.24
C MET A 66 0.48 -5.50 -14.93
N ARG A 67 1.44 -6.35 -15.29
CA ARG A 67 2.67 -5.96 -15.99
C ARG A 67 2.81 -6.69 -17.32
N SER A 68 3.35 -6.00 -18.32
CA SER A 68 3.92 -6.56 -19.54
C SER A 68 5.39 -6.23 -19.56
N ASP A 69 6.23 -7.26 -19.46
CA ASP A 69 7.68 -7.13 -19.31
C ASP A 69 8.04 -6.20 -18.12
N VAL A 70 8.75 -5.11 -18.41
CA VAL A 70 9.18 -4.10 -17.45
C VAL A 70 8.17 -2.96 -17.28
N ARG A 71 6.99 -3.02 -17.90
CA ARG A 71 5.99 -1.94 -17.83
C ARG A 71 4.73 -2.38 -17.09
N THR A 72 4.24 -1.54 -16.21
CA THR A 72 2.95 -1.66 -15.57
C THR A 72 1.88 -1.15 -16.51
N ILE A 73 0.84 -1.96 -16.72
CA ILE A 73 -0.30 -1.63 -17.58
C ILE A 73 -1.46 -1.08 -16.74
N GLY A 74 -1.62 -1.61 -15.53
CA GLY A 74 -2.73 -1.26 -14.66
C GLY A 74 -2.88 -2.20 -13.47
N LEU A 75 -4.07 -2.19 -12.89
CA LEU A 75 -4.45 -2.93 -11.70
C LEU A 75 -5.64 -3.85 -12.02
N ASN A 76 -5.58 -5.09 -11.55
CA ASN A 76 -6.72 -5.98 -11.41
C ASN A 76 -7.10 -6.04 -9.92
N ILE A 77 -8.27 -5.51 -9.58
CA ILE A 77 -8.72 -5.30 -8.21
C ILE A 77 -9.88 -6.25 -7.93
N THR A 78 -9.71 -7.11 -6.92
CA THR A 78 -10.78 -7.93 -6.35
C THR A 78 -11.42 -7.15 -5.21
N LEU A 79 -12.63 -6.66 -5.45
CA LEU A 79 -13.42 -5.91 -4.50
C LEU A 79 -14.34 -6.85 -3.70
N SER A 80 -14.56 -6.52 -2.44
CA SER A 80 -15.65 -7.04 -1.62
C SER A 80 -16.65 -5.93 -1.34
N SER A 81 -17.93 -6.21 -1.57
CA SER A 81 -19.04 -5.30 -1.27
C SER A 81 -20.18 -6.01 -0.56
N GLU A 82 -21.07 -5.23 0.07
CA GLU A 82 -22.33 -5.75 0.57
C GLU A 82 -23.21 -6.17 -0.61
N ARG A 83 -23.87 -7.32 -0.49
CA ARG A 83 -24.75 -7.85 -1.52
C ARG A 83 -26.13 -7.23 -1.38
N ILE A 84 -26.64 -6.60 -2.43
CA ILE A 84 -27.97 -5.99 -2.46
C ILE A 84 -28.96 -7.02 -3.06
N ASP A 85 -29.18 -8.13 -2.36
CA ASP A 85 -30.24 -9.08 -2.75
C ASP A 85 -31.51 -8.77 -1.96
N CYS A 86 -32.52 -8.21 -2.62
CA CYS A 86 -33.80 -7.84 -2.01
C CYS A 86 -34.68 -9.03 -1.56
N THR A 87 -34.20 -10.27 -1.62
CA THR A 87 -35.05 -11.47 -1.49
C THR A 87 -34.61 -12.50 -0.47
N SER A 88 -33.49 -12.35 0.26
CA SER A 88 -33.08 -13.36 1.26
C SER A 88 -32.16 -12.80 2.36
N TYR A 89 -32.66 -12.76 3.59
CA TYR A 89 -31.92 -12.39 4.82
C TYR A 89 -30.83 -13.39 5.25
N SER A 90 -30.46 -14.37 4.42
CA SER A 90 -29.74 -15.55 4.89
C SER A 90 -28.27 -15.64 4.51
N ASN A 91 -27.72 -14.73 3.69
CA ASN A 91 -26.33 -14.80 3.26
C ASN A 91 -25.57 -13.50 3.60
N ASN A 92 -25.01 -13.42 4.81
CA ASN A 92 -24.07 -12.37 5.25
C ASN A 92 -22.67 -12.51 4.60
N SER A 93 -22.56 -13.09 3.41
CA SER A 93 -21.29 -13.21 2.71
C SER A 93 -21.10 -12.02 1.78
N PRO A 94 -19.92 -11.38 1.76
CA PRO A 94 -19.64 -10.30 0.83
C PRO A 94 -19.72 -10.81 -0.61
N GLU A 95 -20.17 -9.95 -1.52
CA GLU A 95 -20.07 -10.19 -2.96
C GLU A 95 -18.67 -9.81 -3.44
N LEU A 96 -18.06 -10.66 -4.26
CA LEU A 96 -16.74 -10.43 -4.83
C LEU A 96 -16.86 -9.97 -6.28
N LEU A 97 -16.27 -8.81 -6.59
CA LEU A 97 -16.25 -8.25 -7.93
C LEU A 97 -14.82 -8.03 -8.41
N ASN A 98 -14.51 -8.50 -9.62
CA ASN A 98 -13.22 -8.22 -10.25
C ASN A 98 -13.36 -7.01 -11.19
N ARG A 99 -12.45 -6.04 -11.03
CA ARG A 99 -12.44 -4.77 -11.77
C ARG A 99 -11.03 -4.45 -12.22
N ARG A 100 -10.87 -4.06 -13.49
CA ARG A 100 -9.58 -3.68 -14.06
C ARG A 100 -9.54 -2.18 -14.32
N ILE A 101 -8.47 -1.54 -13.84
CA ILE A 101 -8.19 -0.12 -14.05
C ILE A 101 -6.84 -0.01 -14.73
N LEU A 102 -6.79 0.64 -15.88
CA LEU A 102 -5.56 0.76 -16.68
C LEU A 102 -5.02 2.18 -16.61
N PHE A 103 -3.73 2.35 -16.88
CA PHE A 103 -3.21 3.67 -17.23
C PHE A 103 -3.95 4.21 -18.47
N GLY A 104 -4.22 5.52 -18.49
CA GLY A 104 -5.00 6.16 -19.54
C GLY A 104 -6.53 6.07 -19.39
N ASP A 105 -7.06 5.30 -18.44
CA ASP A 105 -8.51 5.24 -18.20
C ASP A 105 -9.04 6.60 -17.72
N SER A 106 -10.28 6.94 -18.10
CA SER A 106 -10.90 8.20 -17.68
C SER A 106 -11.43 8.11 -16.24
N CYS A 107 -11.57 9.26 -15.58
CA CYS A 107 -12.13 9.32 -14.22
C CYS A 107 -13.55 8.71 -14.12
N GLN A 108 -14.37 8.83 -15.18
CA GLN A 108 -15.71 8.21 -15.21
C GLN A 108 -15.62 6.69 -15.25
N LYS A 109 -14.68 6.13 -16.02
CA LYS A 109 -14.45 4.68 -16.07
C LYS A 109 -13.99 4.17 -14.71
N VAL A 110 -13.07 4.86 -14.06
CA VAL A 110 -12.61 4.50 -12.70
C VAL A 110 -13.75 4.56 -11.70
N ALA A 111 -14.51 5.65 -11.67
CA ALA A 111 -15.66 5.79 -10.75
C ALA A 111 -16.75 4.75 -11.00
N SER A 112 -16.99 4.38 -12.26
CA SER A 112 -17.95 3.31 -12.60
C SER A 112 -17.49 1.92 -12.16
N ALA A 113 -16.18 1.70 -12.09
CA ALA A 113 -15.60 0.41 -11.75
C ALA A 113 -15.43 0.23 -10.24
N LEU A 114 -14.95 1.26 -9.53
CA LEU A 114 -14.61 1.21 -8.09
C LEU A 114 -15.63 1.90 -7.18
N GLY A 115 -16.56 2.67 -7.75
CA GLY A 115 -17.40 3.60 -7.01
C GLY A 115 -16.76 4.97 -6.84
N PHE A 116 -17.48 5.86 -6.14
CA PHE A 116 -17.01 7.21 -5.85
C PHE A 116 -15.85 7.17 -4.84
N PRO A 117 -14.79 7.99 -5.02
CA PRO A 117 -13.68 8.02 -4.08
C PRO A 117 -14.10 8.57 -2.71
N SER A 118 -13.39 8.16 -1.66
CA SER A 118 -13.62 8.67 -0.31
C SER A 118 -13.25 10.16 -0.18
N ALA A 119 -12.23 10.60 -0.92
CA ALA A 119 -11.85 12.01 -1.02
C ALA A 119 -11.26 12.33 -2.40
N VAL A 120 -11.29 13.61 -2.77
CA VAL A 120 -10.62 14.14 -3.96
C VAL A 120 -9.63 15.21 -3.52
N TYR A 121 -8.36 15.03 -3.84
CA TYR A 121 -7.30 15.98 -3.51
C TYR A 121 -6.67 16.57 -4.77
N TYR A 122 -6.69 17.90 -4.89
CA TYR A 122 -6.04 18.61 -5.98
C TYR A 122 -4.61 18.95 -5.58
N LYS A 123 -3.64 18.57 -6.41
CA LYS A 123 -2.24 18.88 -6.19
C LYS A 123 -2.08 20.40 -6.12
N SER A 124 -1.58 20.91 -5.00
CA SER A 124 -1.16 22.30 -4.89
C SER A 124 -0.01 22.57 -5.87
N GLU A 125 0.12 23.83 -6.31
CA GLU A 125 1.10 24.22 -7.34
C GLU A 125 2.48 23.61 -7.08
N ASP A 126 3.06 22.99 -8.10
CA ASP A 126 4.37 22.36 -8.01
C ASP A 126 5.43 23.40 -7.65
N LYS A 127 6.09 23.20 -6.50
CA LYS A 127 7.07 24.12 -5.92
C LYS A 127 8.28 24.34 -6.83
N MET A 128 8.54 23.46 -7.80
CA MET A 128 9.59 23.65 -8.82
C MET A 128 9.19 24.64 -9.92
N ARG A 129 7.90 24.95 -10.07
CA ARG A 129 7.38 25.86 -11.12
C ARG A 129 7.73 27.33 -10.89
N ILE A 130 8.18 27.69 -9.69
CA ILE A 130 8.66 29.04 -9.40
C ILE A 130 9.91 29.41 -10.21
N HIS A 131 10.62 28.41 -10.75
CA HIS A 131 11.78 28.59 -11.61
C HIS A 131 11.41 28.77 -13.09
N LEU A 132 10.14 28.53 -13.49
CA LEU A 132 9.69 28.74 -14.86
C LEU A 132 9.51 30.23 -15.19
N PRO A 133 9.82 30.67 -16.42
CA PRO A 133 9.52 32.02 -16.92
C PRO A 133 8.05 32.42 -16.71
N SER A 134 7.81 33.69 -16.38
CA SER A 134 6.50 34.21 -15.94
C SER A 134 5.34 33.92 -16.89
N ALA A 135 5.57 33.95 -18.21
CA ALA A 135 4.55 33.65 -19.23
C ALA A 135 4.18 32.15 -19.32
N GLN A 136 5.12 31.25 -19.02
CA GLN A 136 4.85 29.80 -18.93
C GLN A 136 4.21 29.44 -17.59
N ARG A 137 4.52 30.21 -16.53
CA ARG A 137 3.89 30.08 -15.22
C ARG A 137 2.38 30.35 -15.28
N THR A 138 1.96 31.42 -15.98
CA THR A 138 0.54 31.81 -16.12
C THR A 138 -0.29 30.81 -16.93
N ARG A 139 0.26 30.24 -18.01
CA ARG A 139 -0.46 29.25 -18.85
C ARG A 139 -0.73 27.91 -18.17
N CYS A 140 0.13 27.52 -17.24
CA CYS A 140 0.01 26.23 -16.53
C CYS A 140 -0.67 26.37 -15.16
N ASN A 141 -1.18 27.55 -14.81
CA ASN A 141 -1.87 27.79 -13.52
C ASN A 141 -3.37 27.42 -13.55
N GLU A 142 -3.93 27.00 -14.68
CA GLU A 142 -5.38 26.76 -14.78
C GLU A 142 -5.80 25.34 -14.38
N LYS A 143 -4.88 24.37 -14.36
CA LYS A 143 -5.23 22.95 -14.16
C LYS A 143 -4.20 22.23 -13.30
N SER A 144 -4.66 21.79 -12.13
CA SER A 144 -3.90 20.92 -11.23
C SER A 144 -4.34 19.47 -11.36
N ASP A 145 -3.37 18.56 -11.36
CA ASP A 145 -3.66 17.13 -11.25
C ASP A 145 -4.42 16.86 -9.96
N TYR A 146 -5.21 15.79 -9.96
CA TYR A 146 -6.03 15.46 -8.80
C TYR A 146 -6.03 13.96 -8.53
N PHE A 147 -6.11 13.63 -7.25
CA PHE A 147 -6.19 12.28 -6.74
C PHE A 147 -7.63 11.91 -6.43
N TYR A 148 -8.00 10.69 -6.77
CA TYR A 148 -9.09 9.97 -6.13
C TYR A 148 -8.50 9.09 -5.05
N ASN A 149 -8.88 9.34 -3.79
CA ASN A 149 -8.42 8.58 -2.64
C ASN A 149 -9.47 7.53 -2.26
N TYR A 150 -9.08 6.26 -2.31
CA TYR A 150 -9.91 5.12 -1.91
C TYR A 150 -9.37 4.53 -0.60
N PHE A 151 -9.70 5.18 0.53
CA PHE A 151 -9.18 4.81 1.85
C PHE A 151 -9.46 3.34 2.21
N THR A 152 -10.65 2.84 1.90
CA THR A 152 -11.05 1.45 2.19
C THR A 152 -10.31 0.41 1.36
N MET A 153 -9.70 0.82 0.25
CA MET A 153 -8.93 -0.03 -0.66
C MET A 153 -7.40 0.12 -0.49
N GLY A 154 -6.96 1.14 0.26
CA GLY A 154 -5.55 1.49 0.38
C GLY A 154 -4.93 2.00 -0.93
N LEU A 155 -5.73 2.65 -1.78
CA LEU A 155 -5.37 3.01 -3.14
C LEU A 155 -5.63 4.50 -3.41
N ASP A 156 -4.64 5.19 -3.97
CA ASP A 156 -4.87 6.47 -4.64
C ASP A 156 -4.62 6.38 -6.14
N ILE A 157 -5.44 7.11 -6.89
CA ILE A 157 -5.35 7.18 -8.34
C ILE A 157 -5.18 8.64 -8.74
N LEU A 158 -4.04 8.96 -9.34
CA LEU A 158 -3.76 10.30 -9.85
C LEU A 158 -4.26 10.42 -11.29
N PHE A 159 -5.01 11.48 -11.54
CA PHE A 159 -5.45 11.87 -12.86
C PHE A 159 -4.67 13.09 -13.36
N ASP A 160 -4.34 13.04 -14.65
CA ASP A 160 -3.83 14.19 -15.37
C ASP A 160 -4.90 15.30 -15.46
N ALA A 161 -4.52 16.52 -15.13
CA ALA A 161 -5.44 17.66 -15.11
C ALA A 161 -6.02 18.03 -16.48
N THR A 162 -5.26 17.72 -17.55
CA THR A 162 -5.62 18.12 -18.92
C THR A 162 -6.49 17.08 -19.60
N SER A 163 -6.07 15.82 -19.54
CA SER A 163 -6.74 14.71 -20.20
C SER A 163 -7.75 13.97 -19.31
N HIS A 164 -7.75 14.22 -17.99
CA HIS A 164 -8.55 13.51 -16.99
C HIS A 164 -8.34 11.98 -17.04
N ARG A 165 -7.11 11.56 -17.36
CA ARG A 165 -6.72 10.16 -17.49
C ARG A 165 -5.80 9.72 -16.37
N VAL A 166 -5.91 8.45 -15.97
CA VAL A 166 -5.05 7.85 -14.95
C VAL A 166 -3.60 7.90 -15.39
N LYS A 167 -2.72 8.42 -14.51
CA LYS A 167 -1.28 8.52 -14.76
C LYS A 167 -0.38 7.92 -13.68
N LYS A 168 -0.90 7.72 -12.47
CA LYS A 168 -0.17 7.12 -11.35
C LYS A 168 -1.13 6.39 -10.41
N PHE A 169 -0.66 5.27 -9.87
CA PHE A 169 -1.29 4.59 -8.74
C PHE A 169 -0.39 4.69 -7.50
N VAL A 170 -1.00 4.78 -6.33
CA VAL A 170 -0.32 4.75 -5.04
C VAL A 170 -0.97 3.68 -4.17
N LEU A 171 -0.19 2.70 -3.72
CA LEU A 171 -0.64 1.58 -2.92
C LEU A 171 -0.10 1.71 -1.50
N HIS A 172 -0.98 1.77 -0.51
CA HIS A 172 -0.65 2.02 0.89
C HIS A 172 -0.67 0.72 1.72
N THR A 173 0.38 0.43 2.48
CA THR A 173 0.46 -0.82 3.28
C THR A 173 -0.01 -0.66 4.72
N ASN A 174 -0.25 0.57 5.18
CA ASN A 174 -0.74 0.90 6.52
C ASN A 174 0.10 0.26 7.65
N TYR A 175 1.40 0.55 7.68
CA TYR A 175 2.28 0.15 8.78
C TYR A 175 2.29 1.20 9.91
N PRO A 176 2.25 0.78 11.20
CA PRO A 176 2.47 1.67 12.32
C PRO A 176 3.83 2.37 12.22
N GLY A 177 3.87 3.65 12.57
CA GLY A 177 5.07 4.48 12.41
C GLY A 177 5.22 5.10 11.03
N HIS A 178 4.26 4.92 10.13
CA HIS A 178 4.16 5.72 8.92
C HIS A 178 3.25 6.93 9.15
N TYR A 179 3.49 8.04 8.43
CA TYR A 179 2.69 9.26 8.55
C TYR A 179 1.21 9.02 8.23
N ASP A 180 0.90 8.20 7.22
CA ASP A 180 -0.48 7.89 6.82
C ASP A 180 -1.11 6.73 7.61
N PHE A 181 -0.48 6.28 8.71
CA PHE A 181 -1.00 5.16 9.48
C PHE A 181 -2.42 5.45 10.01
N GLY A 182 -3.34 4.54 9.77
CA GLY A 182 -4.74 4.66 10.18
C GLY A 182 -5.64 5.47 9.24
N ILE A 183 -5.08 6.13 8.22
CA ILE A 183 -5.88 6.82 7.18
C ILE A 183 -6.40 5.80 6.16
N TYR A 184 -5.54 4.87 5.75
CA TYR A 184 -5.82 3.87 4.72
C TYR A 184 -5.96 2.48 5.31
N ASN A 185 -6.83 1.66 4.72
CA ASN A 185 -6.72 0.21 4.86
C ASN A 185 -5.44 -0.27 4.18
N ARG A 186 -4.90 -1.40 4.63
CA ARG A 186 -3.77 -2.04 3.97
C ARG A 186 -4.21 -2.54 2.59
N CYS A 187 -3.60 -2.00 1.54
CA CYS A 187 -3.72 -2.53 0.20
C CYS A 187 -3.00 -3.87 0.10
N ASN A 188 -3.74 -4.96 -0.03
CA ASN A 188 -3.19 -6.30 -0.19
C ASN A 188 -2.73 -6.55 -1.64
N PHE A 189 -1.65 -5.87 -2.04
CA PHE A 189 -1.18 -5.93 -3.42
C PHE A 189 -0.32 -7.16 -3.71
N ASN A 190 -0.20 -7.48 -4.99
CA ASN A 190 0.71 -8.49 -5.51
C ASN A 190 1.37 -7.97 -6.79
N ILE A 191 2.70 -7.89 -6.78
CA ILE A 191 3.49 -7.44 -7.92
C ILE A 191 4.45 -8.57 -8.30
N LYS A 192 4.42 -8.99 -9.55
CA LYS A 192 5.36 -9.98 -10.09
C LYS A 192 6.41 -9.27 -10.91
N LEU A 193 7.65 -9.22 -10.41
CA LEU A 193 8.78 -8.58 -11.07
C LEU A 193 9.63 -9.65 -11.75
N TYR A 194 9.67 -9.66 -13.07
CA TYR A 194 10.49 -10.61 -13.83
C TYR A 194 11.93 -10.09 -13.93
N VAL A 195 12.90 -10.85 -13.43
CA VAL A 195 14.31 -10.43 -13.35
C VAL A 195 15.06 -10.78 -14.63
N ASN A 196 14.69 -11.88 -15.30
CA ASN A 196 15.32 -12.38 -16.53
C ASN A 196 14.26 -12.94 -17.51
N ALA A 197 14.65 -13.18 -18.77
CA ALA A 197 13.81 -13.81 -19.80
C ALA A 197 13.37 -15.26 -19.46
N ALA A 198 13.90 -15.84 -18.38
CA ALA A 198 13.69 -17.24 -17.98
C ALA A 198 12.45 -17.48 -17.10
N CYS A 199 11.44 -16.60 -17.12
CA CYS A 199 10.19 -16.70 -16.34
C CYS A 199 10.34 -16.72 -14.80
N GLU A 200 11.55 -16.53 -14.26
CA GLU A 200 11.74 -16.31 -12.82
C GLU A 200 11.23 -14.91 -12.44
N HIS A 201 10.36 -14.87 -11.41
CA HIS A 201 9.79 -13.63 -10.90
C HIS A 201 9.96 -13.52 -9.40
N VAL A 202 10.19 -12.28 -8.96
CA VAL A 202 10.16 -11.90 -7.55
C VAL A 202 8.77 -11.37 -7.24
N GLU A 203 8.09 -12.03 -6.31
CA GLU A 203 6.82 -11.55 -5.80
C GLU A 203 7.04 -10.46 -4.74
N VAL A 204 6.33 -9.35 -4.90
CA VAL A 204 6.28 -8.25 -3.94
C VAL A 204 4.88 -8.19 -3.36
N THR A 205 4.83 -8.25 -2.03
CA THR A 205 3.62 -8.15 -1.23
C THR A 205 3.81 -7.08 -0.17
N PRO A 206 2.74 -6.57 0.46
CA PRO A 206 2.84 -5.58 1.53
C PRO A 206 3.68 -6.04 2.71
N PHE A 207 3.82 -7.35 2.91
CA PHE A 207 4.49 -7.95 4.05
C PHE A 207 5.99 -8.15 3.85
N LYS A 208 6.46 -8.07 2.61
CA LYS A 208 7.87 -8.28 2.29
C LYS A 208 8.70 -7.07 2.73
N LYS A 209 9.82 -7.32 3.40
CA LYS A 209 10.77 -6.27 3.76
C LYS A 209 11.60 -5.82 2.56
N TRP A 210 12.05 -4.56 2.61
CA TRP A 210 12.90 -4.00 1.56
C TRP A 210 14.21 -4.76 1.38
N GLU A 211 14.90 -5.13 2.45
CA GLU A 211 16.20 -5.85 2.38
C GLU A 211 16.08 -7.19 1.66
N GLU A 212 14.98 -7.92 1.89
CA GLU A 212 14.69 -9.19 1.22
C GLU A 212 14.39 -8.98 -0.27
N LEU A 213 13.64 -7.93 -0.58
CA LEU A 213 13.32 -7.55 -1.95
C LEU A 213 14.57 -7.10 -2.71
N GLU A 214 15.38 -6.23 -2.10
CA GLU A 214 16.64 -5.73 -2.64
C GLU A 214 17.60 -6.89 -2.93
N SER A 215 17.74 -7.82 -1.99
CA SER A 215 18.57 -9.02 -2.19
C SER A 215 18.06 -9.89 -3.33
N SER A 216 16.73 -10.04 -3.47
CA SER A 216 16.14 -10.82 -4.55
C SER A 216 16.30 -10.16 -5.93
N LEU A 217 16.22 -8.83 -6.00
CA LEU A 217 16.28 -8.07 -7.25
C LEU A 217 17.72 -7.81 -7.71
N PHE A 218 18.63 -7.55 -6.76
CA PHE A 218 19.98 -7.07 -7.06
C PHE A 218 21.09 -8.00 -6.56
N GLY A 219 20.78 -9.06 -5.80
CA GLY A 219 21.76 -9.99 -5.23
C GLY A 219 22.60 -10.72 -6.28
N SER A 220 22.02 -11.04 -7.43
CA SER A 220 22.74 -11.66 -8.56
C SER A 220 23.70 -10.71 -9.28
N THR A 221 23.47 -9.39 -9.18
CA THR A 221 24.26 -8.34 -9.84
C THR A 221 25.40 -7.77 -8.99
N ARG A 222 25.54 -8.17 -7.72
CA ARG A 222 26.69 -7.72 -6.89
C ARG A 222 28.03 -8.36 -7.30
N ASN A 223 28.01 -9.43 -8.11
CA ASN A 223 29.20 -10.15 -8.58
C ASN A 223 29.61 -9.85 -10.03
N CYS A 224 28.90 -8.98 -10.74
CA CYS A 224 29.31 -8.56 -12.08
C CYS A 224 29.97 -7.20 -12.00
N ASN A 225 31.23 -7.14 -12.45
CA ASN A 225 31.98 -5.91 -12.75
C ASN A 225 31.32 -5.15 -13.91
N LEU A 226 30.04 -4.79 -13.79
CA LEU A 226 29.48 -3.75 -14.63
C LEU A 226 30.15 -2.44 -14.23
N PRO A 227 30.47 -1.57 -15.20
CA PRO A 227 30.91 -0.22 -14.88
C PRO A 227 29.87 0.41 -13.96
N ALA A 228 30.31 1.30 -13.07
CA ALA A 228 29.47 1.99 -12.12
C ALA A 228 28.88 3.30 -12.71
N PRO A 229 27.77 3.26 -13.49
CA PRO A 229 26.87 4.40 -13.60
C PRO A 229 25.45 4.12 -13.04
N LEU A 230 25.20 2.91 -12.51
CA LEU A 230 24.03 2.59 -11.65
C LEU A 230 24.49 2.33 -10.20
N GLY A 231 25.59 2.96 -9.80
CA GLY A 231 26.26 2.71 -8.54
C GLY A 231 25.40 3.15 -7.36
N GLN A 232 25.16 2.22 -6.44
CA GLN A 232 24.51 2.44 -5.13
C GLN A 232 23.13 3.08 -5.29
N HIS A 233 22.04 2.30 -5.10
CA HIS A 233 20.68 2.83 -5.06
C HIS A 233 20.54 3.81 -3.88
N GLN A 234 21.05 5.04 -4.02
CA GLN A 234 20.91 6.09 -3.04
C GLN A 234 19.44 6.47 -3.06
N PRO A 235 18.70 6.18 -1.98
CA PRO A 235 17.30 6.52 -1.94
C PRO A 235 17.15 8.03 -1.90
N VAL A 236 16.07 8.51 -2.50
CA VAL A 236 15.63 9.88 -2.23
C VAL A 236 15.02 9.90 -0.84
N VAL A 237 15.54 10.76 0.04
CA VAL A 237 15.00 10.93 1.39
C VAL A 237 13.73 11.76 1.30
N LEU A 238 12.60 11.18 1.72
CA LEU A 238 11.32 11.86 1.78
C LEU A 238 11.04 12.30 3.21
N ASN A 239 11.04 13.62 3.43
CA ASN A 239 10.65 14.20 4.70
C ASN A 239 9.27 14.85 4.58
N ARG A 240 8.27 14.20 5.17
CA ARG A 240 6.89 14.71 5.24
C ARG A 240 6.78 15.75 6.36
N SER A 241 7.31 16.93 6.12
CA SER A 241 7.11 18.09 7.01
C SER A 241 5.91 18.90 6.50
N CYS A 242 4.82 18.91 7.26
CA CYS A 242 3.67 19.76 6.92
C CYS A 242 3.99 21.24 7.20
N SER A 243 3.42 22.14 6.39
CA SER A 243 3.57 23.60 6.55
C SER A 243 2.90 24.17 7.81
N ASN A 244 2.12 23.35 8.53
CA ASN A 244 1.27 23.77 9.66
C ASN A 244 1.80 23.28 11.02
N ASN A 245 3.12 23.25 11.23
CA ASN A 245 3.75 22.87 12.51
C ASN A 245 3.49 21.43 13.01
N ASP A 246 2.83 20.56 12.24
CA ASP A 246 2.82 19.11 12.49
C ASP A 246 4.13 18.50 11.96
N SER A 247 5.12 18.36 12.83
CA SER A 247 6.31 17.57 12.53
C SER A 247 5.93 16.09 12.49
N ASN A 248 6.24 15.40 11.39
CA ASN A 248 6.09 13.95 11.33
C ASN A 248 6.94 13.30 12.44
N PRO A 249 6.31 12.67 13.46
CA PRO A 249 7.03 12.19 14.64
C PRO A 249 7.86 10.94 14.35
N PHE A 250 7.66 10.31 13.20
CA PHE A 250 8.30 9.04 12.84
C PHE A 250 9.57 9.18 12.01
N GLY A 251 9.94 10.41 11.65
CA GLY A 251 11.12 10.69 10.82
C GLY A 251 10.88 10.47 9.33
N SER A 252 11.96 10.57 8.55
CA SER A 252 11.93 10.46 7.08
C SER A 252 11.80 9.02 6.61
N THR A 253 11.25 8.86 5.40
CA THR A 253 11.23 7.61 4.64
C THR A 253 12.24 7.68 3.48
N PHE A 254 12.53 6.52 2.89
CA PHE A 254 13.50 6.37 1.81
C PHE A 254 12.80 5.85 0.55
N CYS A 255 12.92 6.57 -0.55
CA CYS A 255 12.31 6.21 -1.82
C CYS A 255 13.33 5.54 -2.75
N PHE A 256 13.07 4.29 -3.12
CA PHE A 256 13.90 3.51 -4.03
C PHE A 256 13.18 3.29 -5.36
N GLY A 257 13.81 3.66 -6.47
CA GLY A 257 13.28 3.45 -7.82
C GLY A 257 13.68 2.09 -8.39
N TYR A 258 12.74 1.42 -9.05
CA TYR A 258 12.97 0.23 -9.86
C TYR A 258 12.00 0.21 -11.04
N GLN A 259 12.53 0.32 -12.27
CA GLN A 259 11.74 0.43 -13.49
C GLN A 259 10.76 1.62 -13.41
N ASP A 260 9.47 1.35 -13.49
CA ASP A 260 8.34 2.28 -13.39
C ASP A 260 7.69 2.30 -11.99
N ILE A 261 8.39 1.75 -10.99
CA ILE A 261 7.94 1.65 -9.60
C ILE A 261 8.86 2.46 -8.68
N ILE A 262 8.27 3.13 -7.70
CA ILE A 262 8.97 3.67 -6.54
C ILE A 262 8.45 2.99 -5.28
N PHE A 263 9.38 2.47 -4.47
CA PHE A 263 9.12 1.92 -3.15
C PHE A 263 9.48 2.95 -2.09
N GLU A 264 8.50 3.39 -1.29
CA GLU A 264 8.75 4.18 -0.08
C GLU A 264 8.95 3.21 1.09
N VAL A 265 10.13 3.29 1.71
CA VAL A 265 10.59 2.37 2.74
C VAL A 265 10.83 3.14 4.03
N MET A 266 10.31 2.60 5.12
CA MET A 266 10.51 3.14 6.47
C MET A 266 11.87 2.74 7.04
N SER A 267 12.30 3.42 8.11
CA SER A 267 13.55 3.12 8.83
C SER A 267 13.64 1.67 9.37
N ASN A 268 12.49 1.02 9.61
CA ASN A 268 12.41 -0.37 10.05
C ASN A 268 12.42 -1.40 8.90
N GLY A 269 12.62 -0.95 7.66
CA GLY A 269 12.71 -1.79 6.46
C GLY A 269 11.36 -2.21 5.86
N HIS A 270 10.23 -1.80 6.46
CA HIS A 270 8.90 -2.05 5.87
C HIS A 270 8.63 -1.10 4.71
N ILE A 271 8.00 -1.62 3.65
CA ILE A 271 7.53 -0.83 2.51
C ILE A 271 6.21 -0.16 2.94
N ALA A 272 6.21 1.16 3.09
CA ALA A 272 5.03 1.94 3.45
C ALA A 272 4.10 2.16 2.25
N THR A 273 4.69 2.48 1.11
CA THR A 273 3.95 2.88 -0.09
C THR A 273 4.63 2.33 -1.33
N VAL A 274 3.84 1.91 -2.31
CA VAL A 274 4.32 1.59 -3.66
C VAL A 274 3.65 2.52 -4.66
N MET A 275 4.44 3.27 -5.41
CA MET A 275 3.97 4.16 -6.47
C MET A 275 4.26 3.55 -7.84
N LEU A 276 3.24 3.47 -8.69
CA LEU A 276 3.33 2.93 -10.04
C LEU A 276 3.10 4.05 -11.05
N PHE A 277 3.94 4.13 -12.06
CA PHE A 277 3.91 5.18 -13.07
C PHE A 277 3.64 4.59 -14.46
N ASP A 278 2.94 5.35 -15.30
CA ASP A 278 2.86 5.03 -16.71
C ASP A 278 4.19 5.34 -17.40
N TYR A 279 4.94 4.30 -17.78
CA TYR A 279 6.13 4.46 -18.60
C TYR A 279 5.73 4.63 -20.07
N SER A 280 5.20 5.81 -20.38
CA SER A 280 5.13 6.32 -21.75
C SER A 280 6.50 6.87 -22.13
N SER A 281 7.00 6.51 -23.32
CA SER A 281 8.36 6.85 -23.80
C SER A 281 8.66 8.36 -23.88
N SER A 282 7.70 9.23 -23.56
CA SER A 282 7.86 10.69 -23.49
C SER A 282 8.31 11.23 -22.13
N MET A 283 8.17 10.49 -21.01
CA MET A 283 8.57 10.99 -19.67
C MET A 283 10.06 10.81 -19.34
N ALA A 284 10.81 10.07 -20.14
CA ALA A 284 12.25 9.83 -19.88
C ALA A 284 13.14 11.07 -20.11
N LEU A 285 12.62 12.12 -20.77
CA LEU A 285 13.34 13.36 -21.01
C LEU A 285 13.23 14.36 -19.86
N ASP A 286 12.17 14.31 -19.05
CA ASP A 286 11.93 15.31 -17.99
C ASP A 286 12.72 15.04 -16.69
N PHE A 287 13.46 13.93 -16.61
CA PHE A 287 14.33 13.59 -15.47
C PHE A 287 15.83 13.69 -15.81
N LEU A 288 16.17 14.13 -17.02
CA LEU A 288 17.56 14.27 -17.51
C LEU A 288 17.94 15.69 -17.97
N GLU A 289 17.10 16.70 -17.68
CA GLU A 289 17.47 18.12 -17.80
C GLU A 289 17.52 18.84 -16.45
#